data_AF-A0A7X7KUI9-F1
#
_entry.id   AF-A0A7X7KUI9-F1
#
_cell.length_a   1.000
_cell.length_b   1.000
_cell.length_c   1.000
_cell.angle_alpha   90.00
_cell.angle_beta   90.00
_cell.angle_gamma   90.00
#
_symmetry.space_group_name_H-M   'P 1'
#
loop_
_entity.id
_entity.type
_entity.pdbx_description
1 polymer ?
#
loop_
_entity_poly.entity_id
_entity_poly.type
_entity_poly.pdbx_seq_one_letter_code
_entity_poly.pdbx_strand_id
1 'polypeptide(L)'
;LISAASDPQYIEVCRTYAEGRGDELILIPTRDGLTDLEALRELLQVPTAGVFIPQVNFFGQIEDSEAQAAVIHEAKALFVMGVNPIASAILQSAGEAGADIAVAEGQPLGLPLSFGGPYIGLMACREKLLRQMPGRIVGQTTDRDGKRAFVLTLQTREQHIRREKASSNICTNQALCALTTTVYMAALGKQGLQEVAEQCVSKAHYLQ
;
A
#
# COMPACT_ATOMS: atom_id res chain seq x y z
N LEU A 1 -6.20 -4.57 -12.95
CA LEU A 1 -7.54 -4.68 -12.33
C LEU A 1 -7.55 -3.96 -10.99
N ILE A 2 -8.68 -3.38 -10.59
CA ILE A 2 -8.86 -2.76 -9.26
C ILE A 2 -10.23 -3.16 -8.71
N SER A 3 -10.32 -3.51 -7.43
CA SER A 3 -11.62 -3.79 -6.81
C SER A 3 -12.51 -2.54 -6.82
N ALA A 4 -13.78 -2.69 -7.21
CA ALA A 4 -14.78 -1.65 -7.06
C ALA A 4 -15.12 -1.35 -5.58
N ALA A 5 -14.65 -2.18 -4.63
CA ALA A 5 -14.66 -1.88 -3.21
C ALA A 5 -13.49 -0.98 -2.75
N SER A 6 -12.75 -0.38 -3.67
CA SER A 6 -11.69 0.60 -3.37
C SER A 6 -12.26 2.00 -3.16
N ASP A 7 -11.51 2.86 -2.46
CA ASP A 7 -11.86 4.28 -2.36
C ASP A 7 -12.05 4.87 -3.77
N PRO A 8 -13.18 5.55 -4.05
CA PRO A 8 -13.42 6.16 -5.36
C PRO A 8 -12.30 7.10 -5.81
N GLN A 9 -11.65 7.81 -4.90
CA GLN A 9 -10.52 8.68 -5.21
C GLN A 9 -9.28 7.89 -5.64
N TYR A 10 -9.05 6.70 -5.06
CA TYR A 10 -7.95 5.84 -5.49
C TYR A 10 -8.21 5.32 -6.90
N ILE A 11 -9.45 4.92 -7.20
CA ILE A 11 -9.87 4.49 -8.53
C ILE A 11 -9.61 5.60 -9.56
N GLU A 12 -10.04 6.84 -9.28
CA GLU A 12 -9.87 7.96 -10.20
C GLU A 12 -8.40 8.35 -10.42
N VAL A 13 -7.58 8.32 -9.36
CA VAL A 13 -6.13 8.52 -9.50
C VAL A 13 -5.51 7.43 -10.36
N CYS A 14 -5.80 6.15 -10.07
CA CYS A 14 -5.29 5.03 -10.86
C CYS A 14 -5.75 5.10 -12.33
N ARG A 15 -7.00 5.50 -12.59
CA ARG A 15 -7.55 5.68 -13.95
C ARG A 15 -6.78 6.74 -14.70
N THR A 16 -6.54 7.89 -14.07
CA THR A 16 -5.76 9.00 -14.64
C THR A 16 -4.35 8.55 -15.04
N TYR A 17 -3.66 7.80 -14.16
CA TYR A 17 -2.32 7.29 -14.46
C TYR A 17 -2.31 6.20 -15.55
N ALA A 18 -3.32 5.35 -15.58
CA ALA A 18 -3.46 4.31 -16.60
C ALA A 18 -3.69 4.92 -18.00
N GLU A 19 -4.59 5.90 -18.10
CA GLU A 19 -4.87 6.64 -19.34
C GLU A 19 -3.59 7.28 -19.91
N GLY A 20 -2.81 7.96 -19.07
CA GLY A 20 -1.55 8.60 -19.48
C GLY A 20 -0.49 7.64 -20.04
N ARG A 21 -0.62 6.33 -19.77
CA ARG A 21 0.29 5.27 -20.26
C ARG A 21 -0.32 4.42 -21.37
N GLY A 22 -1.61 4.60 -21.67
CA GLY A 22 -2.37 3.70 -22.54
C GLY A 22 -2.65 2.33 -21.92
N ASP A 23 -2.56 2.21 -20.59
CA ASP A 23 -2.90 1.00 -19.85
C ASP A 23 -4.42 0.94 -19.59
N GLU A 24 -5.03 -0.24 -19.66
CA GLU A 24 -6.46 -0.41 -19.38
C GLU A 24 -6.72 -0.64 -17.88
N LEU A 25 -7.60 0.16 -17.29
CA LEU A 25 -8.08 -0.03 -15.92
C LEU A 25 -9.50 -0.59 -15.93
N ILE A 26 -9.63 -1.83 -15.48
CA ILE A 26 -10.91 -2.54 -15.34
C ILE A 26 -11.24 -2.69 -13.85
N LEU A 27 -12.49 -2.38 -13.51
CA LEU A 27 -13.06 -2.59 -12.17
C LEU A 27 -13.49 -4.05 -12.01
N ILE A 28 -13.10 -4.66 -10.88
CA ILE A 28 -13.66 -5.95 -10.46
C ILE A 28 -14.96 -5.64 -9.71
N PRO A 29 -16.10 -6.22 -10.12
CA PRO A 29 -17.37 -5.95 -9.47
C PRO A 29 -17.37 -6.43 -8.02
N THR A 30 -18.33 -5.95 -7.24
CA THR A 30 -18.55 -6.40 -5.87
C THR A 30 -19.80 -7.26 -5.77
N ARG A 31 -19.77 -8.19 -4.82
CA ARG A 31 -20.91 -9.00 -4.39
C ARG A 31 -21.04 -8.88 -2.88
N ASP A 32 -22.18 -8.38 -2.42
CA ASP A 32 -22.47 -8.13 -0.99
C ASP A 32 -21.43 -7.22 -0.29
N GLY A 33 -20.85 -6.28 -1.05
CA GLY A 33 -19.84 -5.33 -0.58
C GLY A 33 -18.40 -5.84 -0.63
N LEU A 34 -18.18 -7.13 -0.93
CA LEU A 34 -16.86 -7.72 -1.09
C LEU A 34 -16.45 -7.79 -2.56
N THR A 35 -15.16 -7.90 -2.83
CA THR A 35 -14.65 -8.13 -4.19
C THR A 35 -15.15 -9.49 -4.70
N ASP A 36 -15.82 -9.52 -5.86
CA ASP A 36 -16.34 -10.78 -6.40
C ASP A 36 -15.21 -11.66 -6.93
N LEU A 37 -14.93 -12.75 -6.22
CA LEU A 37 -13.85 -13.68 -6.53
C LEU A 37 -14.09 -14.43 -7.86
N GLU A 38 -15.33 -14.71 -8.23
CA GLU A 38 -15.63 -15.41 -9.49
C GLU A 38 -15.41 -14.46 -10.67
N ALA A 39 -15.88 -13.21 -10.56
CA ALA A 39 -15.60 -12.19 -11.56
C ALA A 39 -14.09 -11.90 -11.68
N LEU A 40 -13.35 -11.92 -10.56
CA LEU A 40 -11.89 -11.81 -10.58
C LEU A 40 -11.25 -12.93 -11.39
N ARG A 41 -11.69 -14.19 -11.22
CA ARG A 41 -11.19 -15.35 -12.00
C ARG A 41 -11.45 -15.19 -13.50
N GLU A 42 -12.64 -14.71 -13.86
CA GLU A 42 -13.00 -14.46 -15.27
C GLU A 42 -12.16 -13.33 -15.88
N LEU A 43 -12.01 -12.21 -15.17
CA LEU A 43 -11.20 -11.08 -15.63
C LEU A 43 -9.71 -11.43 -15.75
N LEU A 44 -9.21 -12.40 -14.99
CA LEU A 44 -7.83 -12.87 -15.05
C LEU A 44 -7.56 -13.89 -16.16
N GLN A 45 -8.56 -14.24 -16.99
CA GLN A 45 -8.35 -15.07 -18.19
C GLN A 45 -7.57 -14.34 -19.30
N VAL A 46 -7.40 -13.02 -19.18
CA VAL A 46 -6.57 -12.20 -20.08
C VAL A 46 -5.29 -11.74 -19.37
N PRO A 47 -4.18 -11.51 -20.12
CA PRO A 47 -2.93 -11.03 -19.54
C PRO A 47 -3.14 -9.78 -18.68
N THR A 48 -2.86 -9.90 -17.39
CA THR A 48 -3.08 -8.84 -16.40
C THR A 48 -1.78 -8.51 -15.68
N ALA A 49 -1.40 -7.23 -15.66
CA ALA A 49 -0.15 -6.82 -15.01
C ALA A 49 -0.24 -6.87 -13.47
N GLY A 50 -1.38 -6.48 -12.91
CA GLY A 50 -1.59 -6.50 -11.47
C GLY A 50 -3.04 -6.24 -11.06
N VAL A 51 -3.31 -6.57 -9.81
CA VAL A 51 -4.62 -6.47 -9.18
C VAL A 51 -4.49 -5.70 -7.87
N PHE A 52 -5.29 -4.65 -7.70
CA PHE A 52 -5.37 -3.88 -6.46
C PHE A 52 -6.64 -4.24 -5.67
N ILE A 53 -6.49 -4.64 -4.41
CA ILE A 53 -7.61 -4.88 -3.49
C ILE A 53 -7.27 -4.26 -2.12
N PRO A 54 -8.16 -3.44 -1.53
CA PRO A 54 -7.98 -2.88 -0.20
C PRO A 54 -8.37 -3.84 0.92
N GLN A 55 -7.78 -3.67 2.09
CA GLN A 55 -8.05 -4.40 3.34
C GLN A 55 -7.85 -3.46 4.54
N VAL A 56 -8.89 -3.06 5.27
CA VAL A 56 -10.33 -3.27 5.07
C VAL A 56 -10.81 -2.49 3.84
N ASN A 57 -11.85 -2.97 3.14
CA ASN A 57 -12.35 -2.32 1.94
C ASN A 57 -13.17 -1.04 2.23
N PHE A 58 -13.55 -0.30 1.19
CA PHE A 58 -14.25 0.98 1.30
C PHE A 58 -15.59 0.88 2.04
N PHE A 59 -16.24 -0.29 2.01
CA PHE A 59 -17.50 -0.54 2.71
C PHE A 59 -17.29 -0.96 4.17
N GLY A 60 -16.05 -1.03 4.65
CA GLY A 60 -15.72 -1.46 6.00
C GLY A 60 -15.65 -2.98 6.17
N GLN A 61 -15.62 -3.75 5.07
CA GLN A 61 -15.58 -5.21 5.12
C GLN A 61 -14.17 -5.78 4.93
N ILE A 62 -13.94 -6.94 5.55
CA ILE A 62 -12.70 -7.71 5.51
C ILE A 62 -12.77 -8.64 4.29
N GLU A 63 -11.81 -8.51 3.37
CA GLU A 63 -11.66 -9.33 2.17
C GLU A 63 -10.93 -10.65 2.48
N ASP A 64 -11.28 -11.72 1.75
CA ASP A 64 -10.53 -12.99 1.77
C ASP A 64 -9.26 -12.87 0.93
N SER A 65 -8.25 -12.23 1.53
CA SER A 65 -7.01 -11.87 0.84
C SER A 65 -6.18 -13.10 0.42
N GLU A 66 -6.27 -14.21 1.15
CA GLU A 66 -5.54 -15.45 0.80
C GLU A 66 -6.14 -16.11 -0.45
N ALA A 67 -7.47 -16.23 -0.52
CA ALA A 67 -8.14 -16.75 -1.70
C ALA A 67 -7.89 -15.84 -2.92
N GLN A 68 -7.93 -14.52 -2.73
CA GLN A 68 -7.61 -13.55 -3.78
C GLN A 68 -6.17 -13.70 -4.28
N ALA A 69 -5.19 -13.76 -3.37
CA ALA A 69 -3.78 -13.92 -3.74
C ALA A 69 -3.53 -15.19 -4.55
N ALA A 70 -4.14 -16.32 -4.16
CA ALA A 70 -4.02 -17.59 -4.88
C ALA A 70 -4.48 -17.46 -6.35
N VAL A 71 -5.64 -16.85 -6.58
CA VAL A 71 -6.19 -16.63 -7.92
C VAL A 71 -5.32 -15.68 -8.74
N ILE A 72 -4.87 -14.57 -8.14
CA ILE A 72 -4.05 -13.56 -8.80
C ILE A 72 -2.71 -14.16 -9.26
N HIS A 73 -2.08 -14.96 -8.41
CA HIS A 73 -0.78 -15.58 -8.70
C HIS A 73 -0.88 -16.74 -9.69
N GLU A 74 -1.98 -17.50 -9.71
CA GLU A 74 -2.25 -18.51 -10.75
C GLU A 74 -2.22 -17.87 -12.15
N ALA A 75 -2.77 -16.66 -12.27
CA ALA A 75 -2.75 -15.86 -13.50
C ALA A 75 -1.43 -15.10 -13.74
N LYS A 76 -0.42 -15.26 -12.87
CA LYS A 76 0.89 -14.58 -12.91
C LYS A 76 0.82 -13.04 -12.85
N ALA A 77 -0.28 -12.50 -12.33
CA ALA A 77 -0.43 -11.07 -12.07
C ALA A 77 0.21 -10.69 -10.71
N LEU A 78 0.60 -9.43 -10.53
CA LEU A 78 1.05 -8.94 -9.22
C LEU A 78 -0.12 -8.62 -8.31
N PHE A 79 -0.05 -9.05 -7.05
CA PHE A 79 -1.03 -8.66 -6.04
C PHE A 79 -0.58 -7.39 -5.30
N VAL A 80 -1.35 -6.31 -5.42
CA VAL A 80 -1.16 -5.06 -4.70
C VAL A 80 -2.27 -4.93 -3.65
N MET A 81 -1.89 -4.84 -2.38
CA MET A 81 -2.85 -4.74 -1.27
C MET A 81 -2.82 -3.34 -0.69
N GLY A 82 -3.96 -2.65 -0.69
CA GLY A 82 -4.13 -1.40 0.04
C GLY A 82 -4.45 -1.72 1.50
N VAL A 83 -3.67 -1.25 2.47
CA VAL A 83 -3.93 -1.57 3.88
C VAL A 83 -4.20 -0.32 4.72
N ASN A 84 -5.05 -0.46 5.73
CA ASN A 84 -5.11 0.51 6.80
C ASN A 84 -4.01 0.17 7.84
N PRO A 85 -3.09 1.09 8.16
CA PRO A 85 -1.94 0.76 9.01
C PRO A 85 -2.32 0.51 10.47
N ILE A 86 -3.43 1.07 10.96
CA ILE A 86 -3.96 0.78 12.30
C ILE A 86 -4.62 -0.60 12.30
N ALA A 87 -5.50 -0.90 11.34
CA ALA A 87 -6.12 -2.22 11.24
C ALA A 87 -5.09 -3.35 11.09
N SER A 88 -3.98 -3.09 10.40
CA SER A 88 -2.87 -4.02 10.22
C SER A 88 -2.15 -4.40 11.53
N ALA A 89 -2.42 -3.72 12.65
CA ALA A 89 -1.89 -4.10 13.96
C ALA A 89 -2.55 -5.39 14.51
N ILE A 90 -3.75 -5.73 14.04
CA ILE A 90 -4.54 -6.88 14.51
C ILE A 90 -5.00 -7.82 13.39
N LEU A 91 -4.94 -7.38 12.13
CA LEU A 91 -5.19 -8.23 10.96
C LEU A 91 -3.92 -8.93 10.48
N GLN A 92 -4.09 -10.01 9.72
CA GLN A 92 -3.01 -10.65 8.98
C GLN A 92 -2.26 -9.59 8.13
N SER A 93 -0.93 -9.65 8.13
CA SER A 93 -0.15 -8.69 7.35
C SER A 93 -0.29 -8.96 5.85
N ALA A 94 -0.16 -7.92 5.02
CA ALA A 94 -0.18 -8.08 3.57
C ALA A 94 0.87 -9.11 3.06
N GLY A 95 2.02 -9.20 3.73
CA GLY A 95 3.05 -10.18 3.40
C GLY A 95 2.65 -11.63 3.70
N GLU A 96 1.91 -11.87 4.78
CA GLU A 96 1.37 -13.19 5.10
C GLU A 96 0.21 -13.54 4.17
N ALA A 97 -0.63 -12.56 3.82
CA ALA A 97 -1.74 -12.69 2.87
C ALA A 97 -1.29 -12.85 1.40
N GLY A 98 0.02 -12.92 1.12
CA GLY A 98 0.53 -13.19 -0.22
C GLY A 98 0.73 -11.95 -1.11
N ALA A 99 0.55 -10.73 -0.63
CA ALA A 99 0.76 -9.53 -1.46
C ALA A 99 2.21 -9.42 -1.97
N ASP A 100 2.38 -8.95 -3.21
CA ASP A 100 3.68 -8.60 -3.78
C ASP A 100 4.08 -7.17 -3.41
N ILE A 101 3.08 -6.28 -3.29
CA ILE A 101 3.21 -4.87 -2.93
C ILE A 101 2.11 -4.54 -1.91
N ALA A 102 2.46 -3.82 -0.85
CA ALA A 102 1.50 -3.24 0.08
C ALA A 102 1.61 -1.72 0.02
N VAL A 103 0.48 -1.03 -0.04
CA VAL A 103 0.40 0.44 0.01
C VAL A 103 -0.56 0.87 1.10
N ALA A 104 -0.30 2.02 1.73
CA ALA A 104 -1.19 2.55 2.75
C ALA A 104 -1.15 4.07 2.80
N GLU A 105 -2.20 4.64 3.35
CA GLU A 105 -2.27 6.04 3.74
C GLU A 105 -1.93 6.12 5.24
N GLY A 106 -0.92 6.93 5.58
CA GLY A 106 -0.31 6.96 6.91
C GLY A 106 -0.90 7.99 7.87
N GLN A 107 -1.92 8.76 7.48
CA GLN A 107 -2.54 9.78 8.33
C GLN A 107 -2.95 9.26 9.72
N PRO A 108 -3.55 8.06 9.86
CA PRO A 108 -3.94 7.54 11.17
C PRO A 108 -2.76 7.39 12.15
N LEU A 109 -1.52 7.41 11.67
CA LEU A 109 -0.31 7.28 12.47
C LEU A 109 0.15 8.64 13.03
N GLY A 110 -0.76 9.33 13.71
CA GLY A 110 -0.45 10.55 14.46
C GLY A 110 -0.42 11.85 13.64
N LEU A 111 -0.98 11.87 12.43
CA LEU A 111 -1.11 13.09 11.63
C LEU A 111 -2.55 13.65 11.73
N PRO A 112 -2.73 14.97 11.83
CA PRO A 112 -4.05 15.60 11.89
C PRO A 112 -4.75 15.59 10.52
N LEU A 113 -6.09 15.53 10.52
CA LEU A 113 -6.91 15.47 9.29
C LEU A 113 -6.71 16.65 8.31
N SER A 114 -6.23 17.81 8.76
CA SER A 114 -5.74 18.94 7.94
C SER A 114 -6.48 19.25 6.63
N PHE A 115 -7.79 18.97 6.55
CA PHE A 115 -8.59 19.02 5.33
C PHE A 115 -7.95 18.35 4.09
N GLY A 116 -7.24 17.23 4.28
CA GLY A 116 -6.72 16.40 3.18
C GLY A 116 -5.20 16.29 3.09
N GLY A 117 -4.42 16.99 3.91
CA GLY A 117 -2.97 16.79 3.96
C GLY A 117 -2.17 17.91 4.63
N PRO A 118 -0.84 17.76 4.74
CA PRO A 118 -0.03 16.72 4.11
C PRO A 118 0.02 15.40 4.89
N TYR A 119 -0.07 14.27 4.18
CA TYR A 119 0.08 12.92 4.75
C TYR A 119 1.22 12.14 4.12
N ILE A 120 1.57 10.99 4.68
CA ILE A 120 2.58 10.07 4.12
C ILE A 120 1.91 8.86 3.48
N GLY A 121 2.24 8.58 2.21
CA GLY A 121 1.97 7.29 1.60
C GLY A 121 3.03 6.28 2.02
N LEU A 122 2.61 5.11 2.49
CA LEU A 122 3.48 3.98 2.80
C LEU A 122 3.48 3.01 1.62
N MET A 123 4.64 2.43 1.31
CA MET A 123 4.78 1.40 0.29
C MET A 123 5.84 0.40 0.72
N ALA A 124 5.50 -0.89 0.64
CA ALA A 124 6.41 -2.00 0.84
C ALA A 124 6.26 -3.00 -0.31
N CYS A 125 7.31 -3.76 -0.62
CA CYS A 125 7.27 -4.77 -1.66
C CYS A 125 8.16 -5.97 -1.32
N ARG A 126 7.97 -7.07 -2.04
CA ARG A 126 8.91 -8.20 -2.04
C ARG A 126 10.28 -7.77 -2.58
N GLU A 127 11.35 -8.42 -2.11
CA GLU A 127 12.73 -8.09 -2.49
C GLU A 127 12.97 -8.09 -4.01
N LYS A 128 12.34 -9.02 -4.74
CA LYS A 128 12.41 -9.11 -6.21
C LYS A 128 11.98 -7.81 -6.93
N LEU A 129 11.16 -6.98 -6.29
CA LEU A 129 10.64 -5.71 -6.83
C LEU A 129 11.41 -4.47 -6.35
N LEU A 130 12.39 -4.63 -5.44
CA LEU A 130 13.08 -3.50 -4.79
C LEU A 130 13.72 -2.52 -5.78
N ARG A 131 14.23 -3.03 -6.91
CA ARG A 131 14.86 -2.19 -7.95
C ARG A 131 13.85 -1.35 -8.75
N GLN A 132 12.56 -1.67 -8.67
CA GLN A 132 11.49 -0.96 -9.37
C GLN A 132 10.75 0.02 -8.44
N MET A 133 11.01 -0.03 -7.13
CA MET A 133 10.36 0.85 -6.16
C MET A 133 10.55 2.34 -6.51
N PRO A 134 9.49 3.16 -6.39
CA PRO A 134 9.59 4.60 -6.54
C PRO A 134 10.20 5.25 -5.30
N GLY A 135 10.76 6.44 -5.49
CA GLY A 135 11.25 7.28 -4.39
C GLY A 135 12.49 6.76 -3.66
N ARG A 136 12.71 7.37 -2.50
CA ARG A 136 13.95 7.26 -1.71
C ARG A 136 13.91 6.03 -0.80
N ILE A 137 15.04 5.35 -0.67
CA ILE A 137 15.21 4.21 0.24
C ILE A 137 16.44 4.49 1.11
N VAL A 138 16.28 4.40 2.43
CA VAL A 138 17.38 4.50 3.38
C VAL A 138 18.00 3.11 3.57
N GLY A 139 19.33 3.01 3.45
CA GLY A 139 20.09 1.78 3.68
C GLY A 139 21.13 1.96 4.77
N GLN A 140 21.36 0.92 5.56
CA GLN A 140 22.45 0.86 6.53
C GLN A 140 23.79 0.63 5.81
N THR A 141 24.84 1.31 6.25
CA THR A 141 26.23 1.15 5.77
C THR A 141 27.21 1.43 6.92
N THR A 142 28.51 1.50 6.63
CA THR A 142 29.56 1.91 7.56
C THR A 142 30.31 3.15 7.08
N ASP A 143 30.73 4.01 7.99
CA ASP A 143 31.61 5.14 7.68
C ASP A 143 33.09 4.71 7.57
N ARG A 144 33.99 5.69 7.42
CA ARG A 144 35.45 5.45 7.29
C ARG A 144 36.09 4.82 8.54
N ASP A 145 35.47 4.97 9.71
CA ASP A 145 35.93 4.43 10.99
C ASP A 145 35.28 3.06 11.28
N GLY A 146 34.48 2.52 10.35
CA GLY A 146 33.70 1.29 10.54
C GLY A 146 32.46 1.47 11.41
N LYS A 147 32.04 2.70 11.73
CA LYS A 147 30.85 2.96 12.54
C LYS A 147 29.60 2.87 11.67
N ARG A 148 28.50 2.38 12.26
CA ARG A 148 27.20 2.28 11.58
C ARG A 148 26.71 3.66 11.12
N ALA A 149 26.36 3.75 9.85
CA ALA A 149 25.79 4.93 9.21
C ALA A 149 24.55 4.57 8.38
N PHE A 150 23.78 5.57 7.97
CA PHE A 150 22.62 5.41 7.09
C PHE A 150 22.70 6.39 5.94
N VAL A 151 22.42 5.91 4.73
CA VAL A 151 22.49 6.71 3.49
C VAL A 151 21.27 6.44 2.62
N LEU A 152 20.96 7.36 1.70
CA LEU A 152 20.05 7.03 0.61
C LEU A 152 20.75 6.05 -0.33
N THR A 153 20.13 4.89 -0.54
CA THR A 153 20.68 3.80 -1.36
C THR A 153 19.85 3.58 -2.62
N LEU A 154 20.42 2.85 -3.59
CA LEU A 154 19.80 2.55 -4.87
C LEU A 154 19.32 3.82 -5.61
N GLN A 155 20.03 4.94 -5.45
CA GLN A 155 19.63 6.24 -5.99
C GLN A 155 19.60 6.28 -7.52
N THR A 156 20.26 5.32 -8.18
CA THR A 156 20.22 5.18 -9.65
C THR A 156 18.81 4.97 -10.20
N ARG A 157 17.81 4.66 -9.36
CA ARG A 157 16.39 4.58 -9.74
C ARG A 157 15.71 5.95 -9.89
N GLU A 158 16.25 6.97 -9.23
CA GLU A 158 15.59 8.27 -9.05
C GLU A 158 15.82 9.22 -10.22
N GLN A 159 14.92 10.20 -10.37
CA GLN A 159 14.90 11.15 -11.49
C GLN A 159 16.20 11.94 -11.67
N HIS A 160 16.94 12.23 -10.59
CA HIS A 160 18.14 13.09 -10.67
C HIS A 160 19.30 12.37 -11.37
N ILE A 161 19.24 11.03 -11.46
CA ILE A 161 20.20 10.21 -12.20
C ILE A 161 19.59 9.72 -13.51
N ARG A 162 18.39 9.14 -13.45
CA ARG A 162 17.79 8.40 -14.57
C ARG A 162 16.82 9.19 -15.45
N ARG A 163 16.42 10.38 -15.01
CA ARG A 163 15.50 11.28 -15.73
C ARG A 163 14.25 10.53 -16.21
N GLU A 164 13.97 10.52 -17.51
CA GLU A 164 12.82 9.85 -18.12
C GLU A 164 12.79 8.33 -17.91
N LYS A 165 13.94 7.70 -17.60
CA LYS A 165 14.04 6.25 -17.32
C LYS A 165 13.91 5.90 -15.83
N ALA A 166 13.63 6.90 -14.98
CA ALA A 166 13.45 6.70 -13.55
C ALA A 166 12.17 5.89 -13.25
N SER A 167 12.10 5.27 -12.08
CA SER A 167 10.91 4.50 -11.66
C SER A 167 9.70 5.39 -11.38
N SER A 168 9.92 6.68 -11.12
CA SER A 168 8.88 7.69 -10.87
C SER A 168 9.46 9.10 -11.05
N ASN A 169 8.57 10.07 -11.27
CA ASN A 169 8.90 11.50 -11.28
C ASN A 169 9.00 12.13 -9.87
N ILE A 170 8.73 11.37 -8.80
CA ILE A 170 8.76 11.86 -7.43
C ILE A 170 10.15 12.41 -7.04
N CYS A 171 10.17 13.56 -6.37
CA CYS A 171 11.40 14.21 -5.89
C CYS A 171 11.25 14.67 -4.44
N THR A 172 10.42 15.69 -4.22
CA THR A 172 9.91 16.02 -2.89
C THR A 172 8.89 14.95 -2.50
N ASN A 173 9.05 14.40 -1.31
CA ASN A 173 8.11 13.48 -0.70
C ASN A 173 7.63 14.06 0.63
N GLN A 174 7.07 13.20 1.49
CA GLN A 174 6.42 13.59 2.73
C GLN A 174 7.30 13.23 3.95
N ALA A 175 8.60 13.55 3.88
CA ALA A 175 9.60 13.13 4.87
C ALA A 175 9.31 13.65 6.30
N LEU A 176 8.76 14.86 6.44
CA LEU A 176 8.35 15.39 7.74
C LEU A 176 7.20 14.57 8.33
N CYS A 177 6.20 14.22 7.51
CA CYS A 177 5.09 13.37 7.93
C CYS A 177 5.58 11.95 8.28
N ALA A 178 6.57 11.42 7.55
CA ALA A 178 7.20 10.15 7.86
C ALA A 178 7.93 10.18 9.23
N LEU A 179 8.59 11.30 9.56
CA LEU A 179 9.20 11.49 10.88
C LEU A 179 8.13 11.51 11.98
N THR A 180 7.05 12.28 11.81
CA THR A 180 5.93 12.30 12.78
C THR A 180 5.33 10.91 12.98
N THR A 181 5.09 10.19 11.90
CA THR A 181 4.60 8.80 11.91
C THR A 181 5.56 7.88 12.69
N THR A 182 6.87 8.04 12.46
CA THR A 182 7.90 7.26 13.17
C THR A 182 7.87 7.54 14.68
N VAL A 183 7.75 8.81 15.08
CA VAL A 183 7.63 9.21 16.49
C VAL A 183 6.36 8.63 17.13
N TYR A 184 5.22 8.70 16.44
CA TYR A 184 3.96 8.12 16.90
C TYR A 184 4.07 6.61 17.14
N MET A 185 4.59 5.88 16.15
CA MET A 185 4.78 4.43 16.26
C MET A 185 5.78 4.06 17.36
N ALA A 186 6.85 4.83 17.53
CA ALA A 186 7.83 4.59 18.60
C ALA A 186 7.25 4.87 19.99
N ALA A 187 6.40 5.89 20.13
CA ALA A 187 5.77 6.24 21.40
C ALA A 187 4.71 5.21 21.84
N LEU A 188 3.90 4.70 20.91
CA LEU A 188 2.89 3.67 21.22
C LEU A 188 3.50 2.26 21.33
N GLY A 189 4.52 1.98 20.52
CA GLY A 189 5.05 0.63 20.37
C GLY A 189 4.00 -0.34 19.81
N LYS A 190 4.36 -1.63 19.83
CA LYS A 190 3.48 -2.70 19.31
C LYS A 190 2.16 -2.76 20.06
N GLN A 191 2.21 -2.79 21.38
CA GLN A 191 1.03 -2.96 22.24
C GLN A 191 0.08 -1.77 22.12
N GLY A 192 0.60 -0.54 22.10
CA GLY A 192 -0.24 0.65 21.94
C GLY A 192 -0.95 0.70 20.59
N LEU A 193 -0.28 0.28 19.50
CA LEU A 193 -0.93 0.20 18.18
C LEU A 193 -2.03 -0.86 18.15
N GLN A 194 -1.82 -2.01 18.81
CA GLN A 194 -2.85 -3.04 18.94
C GLN A 194 -4.05 -2.55 19.74
N GLU A 195 -3.82 -1.89 20.87
CA GLU A 195 -4.88 -1.30 21.69
C GLU A 195 -5.69 -0.27 20.91
N VAL A 196 -5.04 0.61 20.13
CA VAL A 196 -5.73 1.58 19.26
C VAL A 196 -6.63 0.86 18.25
N ALA A 197 -6.14 -0.19 17.60
CA ALA A 197 -6.91 -0.95 16.63
C ALA A 197 -8.10 -1.69 17.27
N GLU A 198 -7.90 -2.32 18.42
CA GLU A 198 -8.97 -2.98 19.20
C GLU A 198 -10.04 -1.98 19.65
N GLN A 199 -9.64 -0.78 20.08
CA GLN A 199 -10.56 0.31 20.43
C GLN A 199 -11.38 0.77 19.23
N CYS A 200 -10.76 0.88 18.04
CA CYS A 200 -11.47 1.21 16.81
C CYS A 200 -12.55 0.16 16.48
N VAL A 201 -12.20 -1.12 16.52
CA VAL A 201 -13.15 -2.23 16.25
C VAL A 201 -14.25 -2.26 17.30
N SER A 202 -13.90 -2.20 18.59
CA SER A 202 -14.86 -2.24 19.69
C SER A 202 -15.89 -1.11 19.60
N LYS A 203 -15.44 0.12 19.30
CA LYS A 203 -16.34 1.28 19.16
C LYS A 203 -17.19 1.23 17.90
N ALA A 204 -16.66 0.68 16.80
CA ALA A 204 -17.45 0.47 15.58
C ALA A 204 -18.59 -0.55 15.82
N HIS A 205 -18.32 -1.64 16.54
CA HIS A 205 -19.33 -2.64 16.88
C HIS A 205 -20.35 -2.12 17.90
N TYR A 206 -19.93 -1.29 18.86
CA TYR A 206 -20.85 -0.70 19.83
C TYR A 206 -21.90 0.23 19.18
N LEU A 207 -21.58 0.82 18.02
CA LEU A 207 -22.50 1.70 17.28
C LEU A 207 -23.58 0.93 16.49
N GLN A 208 -23.36 -0.36 16.22
CA GLN A 208 -24.31 -1.23 15.50
C GLN A 208 -25.45 -1.69 16.42
#